data_AF-A0A0F9PN95-F1
#
_entry.id   AF-A0A0F9PN95-F1
#
_cell.length_a   1.000
_cell.length_b   1.000
_cell.length_c   1.000
_cell.angle_alpha   90.00
_cell.angle_beta   90.00
_cell.angle_gamma   90.00
#
_symmetry.space_group_name_H-M   'P 1'
#
loop_
_entity.id
_entity.type
_entity.pdbx_description
1 polymer ?
#
loop_
_entity_poly.entity_id
_entity_poly.type
_entity_poly.pdbx_seq_one_letter_code
_entity_poly.pdbx_strand_id
1 'polypeptide(L)'
;MKFRKKPVVIEAIQTAGDKESIAALIRFFPQLRVYPAHFGIKTLEGAMESSTGDWLIKGIKGEFYFCKPDIFEETYEEDALARERLARALAKTSFGPNAAGSYLPMVDTLLRKMEEV
;
A
#
# COMPACT_ATOMS: atom_id res chain seq x y z
N MET A 1 -12.24 12.17 -31.49
CA MET A 1 -10.89 12.63 -31.03
C MET A 1 -10.31 11.55 -30.11
N LYS A 2 -8.97 11.39 -30.06
CA LYS A 2 -8.30 10.37 -29.23
C LYS A 2 -7.53 11.04 -28.09
N PHE A 3 -7.57 10.46 -26.89
CA PHE A 3 -6.94 10.99 -25.67
C PHE A 3 -6.18 9.87 -24.94
N ARG A 4 -5.22 10.23 -24.08
CA ARG A 4 -4.49 9.30 -23.19
C ARG A 4 -4.69 9.71 -21.73
N LYS A 5 -4.65 8.75 -20.80
CA LYS A 5 -4.58 9.05 -19.37
C LYS A 5 -3.25 9.75 -19.04
N LYS A 6 -3.26 10.65 -18.07
CA LYS A 6 -2.03 11.21 -17.49
C LYS A 6 -1.35 10.11 -16.66
N PRO A 7 -0.01 10.01 -16.65
CA PRO A 7 0.70 9.14 -15.73
C PRO A 7 0.48 9.64 -14.30
N VAL A 8 0.16 8.73 -13.39
CA VAL A 8 -0.16 9.03 -11.99
C VAL A 8 0.47 7.95 -11.12
N VAL A 9 1.16 8.38 -10.07
CA VAL A 9 1.67 7.50 -9.01
C VAL A 9 0.61 7.42 -7.92
N ILE A 10 0.33 6.21 -7.45
CA ILE A 10 -0.66 5.93 -6.41
C ILE A 10 0.00 5.36 -5.15
N GLU A 11 -0.71 5.41 -4.04
CA GLU A 11 -0.36 4.67 -2.83
C GLU A 11 -1.26 3.41 -2.76
N ALA A 12 -0.66 2.24 -2.55
CA ALA A 12 -1.39 0.99 -2.44
C ALA A 12 -0.76 0.07 -1.39
N ILE A 13 -1.60 -0.70 -0.69
CA ILE A 13 -1.17 -1.73 0.27
C ILE A 13 -1.98 -3.00 0.03
N GLN A 14 -1.28 -4.13 -0.12
CA GLN A 14 -1.93 -5.44 -0.21
C GLN A 14 -2.44 -5.90 1.16
N THR A 15 -3.66 -6.44 1.20
CA THR A 15 -4.28 -6.96 2.42
C THR A 15 -4.35 -8.49 2.39
N ALA A 16 -4.14 -9.12 3.54
CA ALA A 16 -4.34 -10.56 3.73
C ALA A 16 -5.82 -10.93 3.92
N GLY A 17 -6.71 -9.94 4.03
CA GLY A 17 -8.13 -10.15 4.30
C GLY A 17 -8.42 -10.59 5.73
N ASP A 18 -7.54 -10.24 6.67
CA ASP A 18 -7.66 -10.59 8.09
C ASP A 18 -7.67 -9.33 8.98
N LYS A 19 -7.85 -9.53 10.28
CA LYS A 19 -8.00 -8.42 11.23
C LYS A 19 -6.71 -7.60 11.33
N GLU A 20 -5.57 -8.26 11.28
CA GLU A 20 -4.24 -7.70 11.40
C GLU A 20 -3.91 -6.81 10.20
N SER A 21 -4.20 -7.28 8.99
CA SER A 21 -4.00 -6.50 7.76
C SER A 21 -4.92 -5.28 7.73
N ILE A 22 -6.19 -5.42 8.12
CA ILE A 22 -7.11 -4.27 8.23
C ILE A 22 -6.61 -3.25 9.27
N ALA A 23 -6.09 -3.70 10.41
CA ALA A 23 -5.50 -2.81 11.41
C ALA A 23 -4.27 -2.07 10.85
N ALA A 24 -3.44 -2.74 10.04
CA ALA A 24 -2.34 -2.10 9.34
C ALA A 24 -2.85 -1.02 8.36
N LEU A 25 -3.88 -1.31 7.56
CA LEU A 25 -4.46 -0.32 6.64
C LEU A 25 -4.91 0.96 7.35
N ILE A 26 -5.54 0.85 8.52
CA ILE A 26 -5.96 2.01 9.33
C ILE A 26 -4.75 2.81 9.83
N ARG A 27 -3.66 2.12 10.23
CA ARG A 27 -2.42 2.78 10.67
C ARG A 27 -1.75 3.56 9.53
N PHE A 28 -1.75 2.99 8.32
CA PHE A 28 -1.16 3.62 7.14
C PHE A 28 -2.06 4.71 6.55
N PHE A 29 -3.37 4.53 6.61
CA PHE A 29 -4.37 5.47 6.10
C PHE A 29 -5.37 5.84 7.21
N PRO A 30 -5.03 6.79 8.10
CA PRO A 30 -5.90 7.19 9.21
C PRO A 30 -7.28 7.72 8.79
N GLN A 31 -7.41 8.18 7.55
CA GLN A 31 -8.66 8.65 6.94
C GLN A 31 -9.55 7.52 6.41
N LEU A 32 -9.06 6.27 6.40
CA LEU A 32 -9.79 5.11 5.89
C LEU A 32 -10.98 4.80 6.79
N ARG A 33 -12.17 4.75 6.21
CA ARG A 33 -13.38 4.36 6.93
C ARG A 33 -13.61 2.87 6.75
N VAL A 34 -13.41 2.10 7.82
CA VAL A 34 -13.55 0.64 7.83
C VAL A 34 -14.91 0.19 8.38
N TYR A 35 -15.35 -0.98 7.94
CA TYR A 35 -16.48 -1.75 8.47
C TYR A 35 -15.92 -3.04 9.08
N PRO A 36 -15.62 -3.06 10.40
CA PRO A 36 -14.86 -4.14 11.03
C PRO A 36 -15.53 -5.53 10.94
N ALA A 37 -16.86 -5.58 10.84
CA ALA A 37 -17.61 -6.83 10.80
C ALA A 37 -17.33 -7.69 9.55
N HIS A 38 -16.85 -7.08 8.47
CA HIS A 38 -16.69 -7.74 7.17
C HIS A 38 -15.33 -7.47 6.51
N PHE A 39 -14.34 -7.00 7.29
CA PHE A 39 -13.04 -6.59 6.77
C PHE A 39 -13.17 -5.63 5.56
N GLY A 40 -14.17 -4.76 5.59
CA GLY A 40 -14.53 -3.90 4.47
C GLY A 40 -14.21 -2.43 4.70
N ILE A 41 -14.33 -1.63 3.64
CA ILE A 41 -14.13 -0.17 3.66
C ILE A 41 -15.33 0.55 3.04
N LYS A 42 -15.48 1.83 3.37
CA LYS A 42 -16.40 2.72 2.66
C LYS A 42 -15.73 3.25 1.40
N THR A 43 -16.30 2.89 0.25
CA THR A 43 -15.92 3.40 -1.07
C THR A 43 -16.97 4.39 -1.58
N LEU A 44 -16.78 4.91 -2.80
CA LEU A 44 -17.79 5.73 -3.49
C LEU A 44 -19.00 4.92 -3.95
N GLU A 45 -18.85 3.60 -4.11
CA GLU A 45 -19.87 2.67 -4.60
C GLU A 45 -20.65 2.00 -3.46
N GLY A 46 -20.22 2.21 -2.21
CA GLY A 46 -20.80 1.61 -1.02
C GLY A 46 -19.75 0.93 -0.15
N ALA A 47 -20.23 0.11 0.80
CA ALA A 47 -19.34 -0.75 1.56
C ALA A 47 -18.77 -1.84 0.64
N MET A 48 -17.46 -2.03 0.66
CA MET A 48 -16.76 -3.04 -0.13
C MET A 48 -15.93 -3.91 0.81
N GLU A 49 -16.10 -5.22 0.74
CA GLU A 49 -15.35 -6.20 1.53
C GLU A 49 -14.02 -6.51 0.87
N SER A 50 -12.98 -6.71 1.68
CA SER A 50 -11.68 -7.17 1.17
C SER A 50 -11.66 -8.68 1.04
N SER A 51 -11.00 -9.19 0.00
CA SER A 51 -10.54 -10.58 -0.05
C SER A 51 -9.03 -10.66 0.21
N THR A 52 -8.55 -11.85 0.57
CA THR A 52 -7.12 -12.12 0.65
C THR A 52 -6.43 -11.80 -0.68
N GLY A 53 -5.35 -11.02 -0.61
CA GLY A 53 -4.54 -10.62 -1.76
C GLY A 53 -5.01 -9.33 -2.44
N ASP A 54 -6.16 -8.78 -2.07
CA ASP A 54 -6.65 -7.52 -2.63
C ASP A 54 -5.69 -6.36 -2.29
N TRP A 55 -5.61 -5.40 -3.20
CA TRP A 55 -4.88 -4.15 -3.00
C TRP A 55 -5.83 -3.04 -2.58
N LEU A 56 -5.61 -2.46 -1.40
CA LEU A 56 -6.24 -1.20 -1.06
C LEU A 56 -5.50 -0.06 -1.77
N ILE A 57 -6.17 0.60 -2.70
CA ILE A 57 -5.62 1.75 -3.44
C ILE A 57 -6.20 3.05 -2.88
N LYS A 58 -5.36 4.07 -2.72
CA LYS A 58 -5.78 5.46 -2.52
C LYS A 58 -5.73 6.21 -3.85
N GLY A 59 -6.90 6.62 -4.33
CA GLY A 59 -7.05 7.39 -5.55
C GLY A 59 -6.68 8.86 -5.40
N ILE A 60 -6.71 9.59 -6.52
CA ILE A 60 -6.16 10.95 -6.65
C ILE A 60 -6.94 11.96 -5.78
N LYS A 61 -8.24 11.73 -5.57
CA LYS A 61 -9.10 12.59 -4.75
C LYS A 61 -9.19 12.10 -3.30
N GLY A 62 -8.35 11.13 -2.91
CA GLY A 62 -8.37 10.53 -1.58
C GLY A 62 -9.46 9.47 -1.39
N GLU A 63 -10.11 9.04 -2.47
CA GLU A 63 -11.00 7.87 -2.47
C GLU A 63 -10.22 6.57 -2.23
N PHE A 64 -10.90 5.57 -1.68
CA PHE A 64 -10.34 4.25 -1.46
C PHE A 64 -11.18 3.19 -2.15
N TYR A 65 -10.53 2.19 -2.71
CA TYR A 65 -11.16 1.02 -3.30
C TYR A 65 -10.21 -0.17 -3.28
N PHE A 66 -10.79 -1.38 -3.30
CA PHE A 66 -10.01 -2.60 -3.46
C PHE A 66 -9.81 -2.90 -4.95
N CYS A 67 -8.64 -3.44 -5.28
CA CYS A 67 -8.30 -3.96 -6.60
C CYS A 67 -7.86 -5.41 -6.46
N LYS A 68 -8.30 -6.28 -7.38
CA LYS A 68 -7.87 -7.69 -7.36
C LYS A 68 -6.40 -7.79 -7.76
N PRO A 69 -5.64 -8.77 -7.21
CA PRO A 69 -4.20 -8.86 -7.43
C PRO A 69 -3.82 -8.96 -8.92
N ASP A 70 -4.53 -9.77 -9.69
CA ASP A 70 -4.36 -9.93 -11.13
C ASP A 70 -4.60 -8.61 -11.89
N ILE A 71 -5.69 -7.91 -11.58
CA ILE A 71 -5.99 -6.60 -12.17
C ILE A 71 -4.93 -5.56 -11.79
N PHE A 72 -4.43 -5.61 -10.55
CA PHE A 72 -3.42 -4.68 -10.06
C PHE A 72 -2.10 -4.85 -10.82
N GLU A 73 -1.62 -6.10 -10.93
CA GLU A 73 -0.37 -6.43 -11.63
C GLU A 73 -0.43 -6.09 -13.13
N GLU A 74 -1.59 -6.23 -13.77
CA GLU A 74 -1.78 -5.82 -15.16
C GLU A 74 -1.87 -4.29 -15.35
N THR A 75 -2.23 -3.55 -14.30
CA THR A 75 -2.53 -2.11 -14.39
C THR A 75 -1.41 -1.21 -13.87
N TYR A 76 -0.64 -1.68 -12.89
CA TYR A 76 0.31 -0.87 -12.14
C TYR A 76 1.70 -1.51 -12.14
N GLU A 77 2.71 -0.65 -12.16
CA GLU A 77 4.12 -1.02 -11.98
C GLU A 77 4.71 -0.21 -10.82
N GLU A 78 5.79 -0.71 -10.24
CA GLU A 78 6.49 0.03 -9.18
C GLU A 78 7.11 1.32 -9.72
N ASP A 79 6.91 2.43 -9.00
CA ASP A 79 7.64 3.67 -9.29
C ASP A 79 9.07 3.57 -8.75
N ALA A 80 10.00 3.19 -9.62
CA ALA A 80 11.42 3.06 -9.31
C ALA A 80 12.02 4.35 -8.73
N LEU A 81 11.54 5.53 -9.14
CA LEU A 81 12.05 6.80 -8.65
C LEU A 81 11.51 7.11 -7.26
N ALA A 82 10.26 6.76 -6.96
CA ALA A 82 9.73 6.80 -5.59
C ALA A 82 10.53 5.87 -4.66
N ARG A 83 10.85 4.65 -5.12
CA ARG A 83 11.69 3.69 -4.38
C ARG A 83 13.09 4.26 -4.07
N GLU A 84 13.76 4.82 -5.07
CA GLU A 84 15.10 5.41 -4.91
C GLU A 84 15.09 6.62 -3.95
N ARG A 85 14.04 7.46 -4.02
CA ARG A 85 13.87 8.58 -3.09
C ARG A 85 13.70 8.10 -1.65
N LEU A 86 12.91 7.06 -1.42
CA LEU A 86 12.72 6.46 -0.10
C LEU A 86 14.02 5.89 0.45
N ALA A 87 14.75 5.10 -0.35
CA ALA A 87 16.03 4.51 0.05
C ALA A 87 17.05 5.59 0.47
N ARG A 88 17.15 6.68 -0.29
CA ARG A 88 18.02 7.83 0.05
C ARG A 88 17.59 8.55 1.33
N ALA A 89 16.29 8.66 1.59
CA ALA A 89 15.78 9.29 2.81
C ALA A 89 16.14 8.45 4.05
N LEU A 90 15.96 7.13 3.98
CA LEU A 90 16.30 6.20 5.06
C LEU A 90 17.80 6.22 5.36
N ALA A 91 18.66 6.17 4.34
CA ALA A 91 20.12 6.20 4.49
C ALA A 91 20.65 7.49 5.15
N LYS A 92 19.94 8.62 5.00
CA LYS A 92 20.30 9.90 5.62
C LYS A 92 19.82 10.05 7.05
N THR A 93 18.86 9.22 7.47
CA THR A 93 18.34 9.26 8.83
C THR A 93 19.30 8.47 9.70
N SER A 94 20.16 9.16 10.46
CA SER A 94 21.10 8.53 11.39
C SER A 94 20.31 7.88 12.54
N PHE A 95 19.81 6.66 12.33
CA PHE A 95 19.28 5.84 13.40
C PHE A 95 20.47 5.42 14.27
N GLY A 96 20.50 5.91 15.51
CA GLY A 96 21.46 5.46 16.50
C GLY A 96 21.37 3.93 16.70
N PRO A 97 22.45 3.28 17.14
CA PRO A 97 22.61 1.81 17.12
C PRO A 97 21.53 1.02 17.89
N ASN A 98 20.68 1.68 18.69
CA ASN A 98 19.65 1.03 19.52
C ASN A 98 18.24 1.01 18.93
N ALA A 99 18.01 1.54 17.73
CA ALA A 99 16.68 1.51 17.11
C ALA A 99 16.62 0.63 15.84
N ALA A 100 17.72 -0.07 15.54
CA ALA A 100 17.82 -1.15 14.57
C ALA A 100 16.87 -2.33 14.89
N GLY A 101 16.54 -2.58 16.16
CA GLY A 101 15.83 -3.80 16.56
C GLY A 101 14.33 -3.87 16.24
N SER A 102 13.63 -2.75 16.03
CA SER A 102 12.15 -2.77 15.93
C SER A 102 11.58 -2.36 14.57
N TYR A 103 12.42 -1.87 13.65
CA TYR A 103 12.00 -1.48 12.29
C TYR A 103 12.75 -2.22 11.18
N LEU A 104 13.94 -2.78 11.46
CA LEU A 104 14.68 -3.58 10.48
C LEU A 104 13.95 -4.84 10.04
N PRO A 105 13.21 -5.61 10.87
CA PRO A 105 12.54 -6.80 10.34
C PRO A 105 11.49 -6.46 9.28
N MET A 106 10.82 -5.30 9.37
CA MET A 106 9.79 -4.91 8.41
C MET A 106 10.39 -4.26 7.16
N VAL A 107 11.43 -3.42 7.32
CA VAL A 107 12.14 -2.79 6.19
C VAL A 107 13.06 -3.80 5.48
N ASP A 108 13.73 -4.71 6.18
CA ASP A 108 14.51 -5.80 5.59
C ASP A 108 13.61 -6.87 4.97
N THR A 109 12.43 -7.17 5.52
CA THR A 109 11.50 -8.10 4.83
C THR A 109 10.93 -7.47 3.57
N LEU A 110 10.69 -6.16 3.58
CA LEU A 110 10.27 -5.41 2.39
C LEU A 110 11.41 -5.30 1.37
N LEU A 111 12.65 -5.00 1.78
CA LEU A 111 13.80 -4.90 0.88
C LEU A 111 14.26 -6.26 0.34
N ARG A 112 14.31 -7.31 1.17
CA ARG A 112 14.73 -8.66 0.75
C ARG A 112 13.75 -9.32 -0.22
N LYS A 113 12.44 -9.09 -0.07
CA LYS A 113 11.45 -9.54 -1.06
C LYS A 113 11.55 -8.80 -2.41
N MET A 114 12.24 -7.66 -2.46
CA MET A 114 12.46 -6.87 -3.68
C MET A 114 13.82 -7.18 -4.36
N GLU A 115 14.70 -7.96 -3.74
CA GLU A 115 16.01 -8.35 -4.30
C GLU A 115 16.03 -9.78 -4.90
N GLU A 116 14.98 -10.59 -4.70
CA GLU A 116 14.87 -11.97 -5.22
C GLU A 116 13.96 -12.11 -6.46
N VAL A 117 13.72 -11.02 -7.21
CA VAL A 117 13.08 -11.03 -8.55
C VAL A 117 13.98 -10.36 -9.57
#